data_AF-A0A7Z9I512-F1
#
_entry.id   AF-A0A7Z9I512-F1
#
_cell.length_a   1.000
_cell.length_b   1.000
_cell.length_c   1.000
_cell.angle_alpha   90.00
_cell.angle_beta   90.00
_cell.angle_gamma   90.00
#
_symmetry.space_group_name_H-M   'P 1'
#
loop_
_entity.id
_entity.type
_entity.pdbx_description
1 polymer ?
#
loop_
_entity_poly.entity_id
_entity_poly.type
_entity_poly.pdbx_seq_one_letter_code
_entity_poly.pdbx_strand_id
1 'polypeptide(L)'
;MLNTMIVVKMKKTNFSEWKKLFDGDAENRAKFARDTLVGKVDENTAIVTADIFDPEGMKKTLSDPELGKSFEEMGIEHTIYMLQPAPVPGS
;
A
#
# COMPACT_ATOMS: atom_id res chain seq x y z
N MET A 1 -9.04 12.68 -1.40
CA MET A 1 -9.81 11.80 -2.32
C MET A 1 -8.94 10.59 -2.58
N LEU A 2 -9.45 9.36 -2.37
CA LEU A 2 -8.66 8.16 -2.65
C LEU A 2 -8.26 8.15 -4.12
N ASN A 3 -6.95 8.16 -4.38
CA ASN A 3 -6.39 8.26 -5.73
C ASN A 3 -5.49 7.08 -6.07
N THR A 4 -5.22 6.21 -5.11
CA THR A 4 -4.31 5.06 -5.27
C THR A 4 -4.89 3.84 -4.57
N MET A 5 -4.81 2.70 -5.24
CA MET A 5 -5.02 1.37 -4.68
C MET A 5 -3.76 0.53 -4.87
N ILE A 6 -3.39 -0.23 -3.85
CA ILE A 6 -2.25 -1.14 -3.87
C ILE A 6 -2.75 -2.52 -3.49
N VAL A 7 -2.61 -3.47 -4.41
CA VAL A 7 -2.80 -4.89 -4.11
C VAL A 7 -1.47 -5.42 -3.58
N VAL A 8 -1.51 -6.01 -2.38
CA VAL A 8 -0.36 -6.56 -1.70
C VAL A 8 -0.50 -8.07 -1.66
N LYS A 9 0.46 -8.79 -2.24
CA LYS A 9 0.55 -10.26 -2.14
C LYS A 9 1.71 -10.65 -1.25
N MET A 10 1.49 -11.61 -0.35
CA MET A 10 2.43 -12.08 0.66
C MET A 10 2.77 -13.55 0.40
N LYS A 11 3.95 -13.84 -0.14
CA LYS A 11 4.37 -15.19 -0.53
C LYS A 11 5.09 -15.96 0.58
N LYS A 12 5.79 -15.27 1.49
CA LYS A 12 6.56 -15.89 2.59
C LYS A 12 6.10 -15.43 3.97
N THR A 13 5.05 -14.63 4.03
CA THR A 13 4.44 -14.11 5.27
C THR A 13 2.90 -14.17 5.15
N ASN A 14 2.21 -13.69 6.17
CA ASN A 14 0.75 -13.59 6.20
C ASN A 14 0.30 -12.16 6.55
N PHE A 15 -1.01 -11.91 6.43
CA PHE A 15 -1.62 -10.61 6.67
C PHE A 15 -1.27 -10.04 8.04
N SER A 16 -1.30 -10.85 9.10
CA SER A 16 -1.05 -10.38 10.48
C SER A 16 0.39 -9.88 10.64
N GLU A 17 1.37 -10.66 10.17
CA GLU A 17 2.78 -10.27 10.27
C GLU A 17 3.11 -9.08 9.36
N TRP A 18 2.59 -9.07 8.13
CA TRP A 18 2.72 -7.93 7.23
C TRP A 18 2.10 -6.66 7.82
N LYS A 19 0.91 -6.75 8.42
CA LYS A 19 0.20 -5.61 8.98
C LYS A 19 0.96 -4.93 10.11
N LYS A 20 1.67 -5.69 10.95
CA LYS A 20 2.54 -5.12 12.01
C LYS A 20 3.61 -4.21 11.42
N LEU A 21 4.24 -4.61 10.33
CA LEU A 21 5.27 -3.82 9.66
C LEU A 21 4.68 -2.61 8.95
N PHE A 22 3.54 -2.80 8.28
CA PHE A 22 2.79 -1.71 7.66
C PHE A 22 2.37 -0.63 8.68
N ASP A 23 1.92 -1.05 9.86
CA ASP A 23 1.52 -0.14 10.95
C ASP A 23 2.72 0.52 11.63
N GLY A 24 3.84 -0.20 11.76
CA GLY A 24 5.10 0.35 12.26
C GLY A 24 5.64 1.52 11.44
N ASP A 25 5.32 1.57 10.14
CA ASP A 25 5.75 2.63 9.22
C ASP A 25 4.69 3.75 9.02
N ALA A 26 3.67 3.82 9.89
CA ALA A 26 2.56 4.77 9.72
C ALA A 26 3.01 6.24 9.70
N GLU A 27 3.97 6.63 10.53
CA GLU A 27 4.46 8.01 10.59
C GLU A 27 5.22 8.43 9.32
N ASN A 28 6.01 7.51 8.73
CA ASN A 28 6.69 7.78 7.47
C ASN A 28 5.69 7.88 6.32
N ARG A 29 4.73 6.97 6.28
CA ARG A 29 3.66 7.00 5.28
C ARG A 29 2.80 8.27 5.36
N ALA A 30 2.54 8.77 6.56
CA ALA A 30 1.78 10.01 6.76
C ALA A 30 2.44 11.26 6.12
N LYS A 31 3.74 11.19 5.77
CA LYS A 31 4.46 12.27 5.07
C LYS A 31 4.05 12.41 3.60
N PHE A 32 3.47 11.37 3.00
CA PHE A 32 3.11 11.36 1.57
C PHE A 32 1.69 10.84 1.28
N ALA A 33 1.04 10.23 2.25
CA ALA A 33 -0.29 9.64 2.12
C ALA A 33 -1.20 10.05 3.28
N ARG A 34 -2.48 10.19 3.00
CA ARG A 34 -3.55 10.35 4.01
C ARG A 34 -4.72 9.44 3.67
N ASP A 35 -5.70 9.38 4.57
CA ASP A 35 -6.92 8.57 4.42
C ASP A 35 -6.61 7.10 4.05
N THR A 36 -5.54 6.55 4.62
CA THR A 36 -5.09 5.20 4.31
C THR A 36 -6.04 4.16 4.91
N LEU A 37 -6.63 3.33 4.06
CA LEU A 37 -7.48 2.20 4.45
C LEU A 37 -6.80 0.89 4.04
N VAL A 38 -6.94 -0.12 4.89
CA VAL A 38 -6.42 -1.47 4.64
C VAL A 38 -7.56 -2.49 4.74
N GLY A 39 -7.80 -3.23 3.67
CA GLY A 39 -8.70 -4.36 3.63
C GLY A 39 -7.92 -5.67 3.57
N LYS A 40 -8.25 -6.62 4.46
CA LYS A 40 -7.82 -8.01 4.32
C LYS A 40 -8.68 -8.69 3.27
N VAL A 41 -8.06 -9.26 2.23
CA VAL A 41 -8.76 -10.09 1.24
C VAL A 41 -8.75 -11.54 1.71
N ASP A 42 -7.57 -12.03 2.07
CA ASP A 42 -7.33 -13.36 2.65
C ASP A 42 -6.06 -13.34 3.53
N GLU A 43 -5.53 -14.51 3.92
CA GLU A 43 -4.31 -14.59 4.74
C GLU A 43 -3.04 -14.12 4.03
N ASN A 44 -3.03 -14.08 2.70
CA ASN A 44 -1.86 -13.77 1.88
C ASN A 44 -2.08 -12.58 0.95
N THR A 45 -3.24 -11.91 1.03
CA THR A 45 -3.60 -10.79 0.16
C THR A 45 -4.24 -9.65 0.96
N ALA A 46 -3.75 -8.44 0.75
CA ALA A 46 -4.34 -7.21 1.27
C ALA A 46 -4.57 -6.19 0.15
N ILE A 47 -5.51 -5.28 0.39
CA ILE A 47 -5.72 -4.09 -0.44
C ILE A 47 -5.49 -2.88 0.44
N VAL A 48 -4.61 -1.98 -0.02
CA VAL A 48 -4.42 -0.66 0.58
C VAL A 48 -5.04 0.38 -0.35
N THR A 49 -5.80 1.32 0.17
CA THR A 49 -6.21 2.51 -0.56
C THR A 49 -5.77 3.74 0.19
N ALA A 50 -5.37 4.79 -0.53
CA ALA A 50 -4.95 6.04 0.09
C ALA A 50 -5.15 7.23 -0.85
N ASP A 51 -5.17 8.42 -0.29
CA ASP A 51 -4.94 9.68 -1.00
C ASP A 51 -3.44 9.99 -0.92
N ILE A 52 -2.70 9.67 -1.99
CA ILE A 52 -1.28 9.99 -2.13
C ILE A 52 -1.17 11.44 -2.60
N PHE A 53 -0.77 12.34 -1.70
CA PHE A 53 -0.59 13.76 -2.02
C PHE A 53 0.84 14.10 -2.44
N ASP A 54 1.81 13.22 -2.17
CA ASP A 54 3.19 13.31 -2.63
C ASP A 54 3.66 12.01 -3.30
N PRO A 55 3.45 11.87 -4.62
CA PRO A 55 3.87 10.68 -5.37
C PRO A 55 5.39 10.45 -5.37
N GLU A 56 6.19 11.51 -5.30
CA GLU A 56 7.66 11.40 -5.23
C GLU A 56 8.10 10.85 -3.87
N GLY A 57 7.44 11.27 -2.78
CA GLY A 57 7.61 10.70 -1.44
C GLY A 57 7.28 9.20 -1.39
N MET A 58 6.18 8.79 -2.03
CA MET A 58 5.83 7.36 -2.17
C MET A 58 6.89 6.59 -2.96
N LYS A 59 7.31 7.12 -4.11
CA LYS A 59 8.34 6.49 -4.96
C LYS A 59 9.66 6.33 -4.23
N LYS A 60 10.10 7.34 -3.49
CA LYS A 60 11.32 7.29 -2.68
C LYS A 60 11.24 6.21 -1.62
N THR A 61 10.11 6.12 -0.91
CA THR A 61 9.89 5.09 0.13
C THR A 61 9.91 3.69 -0.47
N LEU A 62 9.22 3.46 -1.59
CA LEU A 62 9.23 2.17 -2.28
C LEU A 62 10.58 1.81 -2.91
N SER A 63 11.44 2.79 -3.17
CA SER A 63 12.80 2.59 -3.69
C SER A 63 13.85 2.47 -2.58
N ASP A 64 13.45 2.53 -1.32
CA ASP A 64 14.36 2.40 -0.18
C ASP A 64 14.94 0.98 -0.13
N PRO A 65 16.29 0.82 -0.13
CA PRO A 65 16.92 -0.50 -0.15
C PRO A 65 16.61 -1.37 1.08
N GLU A 66 16.40 -0.79 2.27
CA GLU A 66 16.09 -1.54 3.48
C GLU A 66 14.64 -2.05 3.45
N LEU A 67 13.73 -1.22 2.95
CA LEU A 67 12.34 -1.61 2.69
C LEU A 67 12.26 -2.69 1.60
N GLY A 68 13.06 -2.55 0.54
CA GLY A 68 13.18 -3.52 -0.54
C GLY A 68 13.65 -4.90 -0.06
N LYS A 69 14.69 -4.96 0.79
CA LYS A 69 15.13 -6.21 1.43
C LYS A 69 14.03 -6.85 2.27
N SER A 70 13.34 -6.04 3.07
CA SER A 70 12.22 -6.50 3.89
C SER A 70 11.12 -7.11 3.01
N PHE A 71 10.79 -6.48 1.88
CA PHE A 71 9.83 -7.01 0.92
C PHE A 71 10.28 -8.34 0.30
N GLU A 72 11.56 -8.49 -0.08
CA GLU A 72 12.08 -9.75 -0.62
C GLU A 72 12.10 -10.90 0.40
N GLU A 73 12.50 -10.61 1.65
CA GLU A 73 12.55 -11.58 2.75
C GLU A 73 11.15 -12.10 3.08
N MET A 74 10.15 -11.22 3.11
CA MET A 74 8.75 -11.56 3.38
C MET A 74 7.96 -11.99 2.13
N GLY A 75 8.55 -11.89 0.95
CA GLY A 75 7.89 -12.19 -0.32
C GLY A 75 6.69 -11.29 -0.60
N ILE A 76 6.82 -10.00 -0.29
CA ILE A 76 5.79 -8.99 -0.54
C ILE A 76 5.89 -8.48 -1.97
N GLU A 77 4.78 -8.52 -2.70
CA GLU A 77 4.64 -7.95 -4.03
C GLU A 77 3.54 -6.88 -4.03
N HIS A 78 3.86 -5.70 -4.57
CA HIS A 78 2.92 -4.59 -4.71
C HIS A 78 2.50 -4.43 -6.16
N THR A 79 1.20 -4.34 -6.41
CA THR A 79 0.64 -3.88 -7.70
C THR A 79 -0.15 -2.60 -7.45
N ILE A 80 0.30 -1.50 -8.06
CA ILE A 80 -0.25 -0.16 -7.81
C ILE A 80 -1.20 0.22 -8.95
N TYR A 81 -2.36 0.76 -8.58
CA TYR A 81 -3.38 1.28 -9.48
C TYR A 81 -3.68 2.73 -9.13
N MET A 82 -3.68 3.60 -10.13
CA MET A 82 -4.23 4.95 -9.99
C MET A 82 -5.74 4.89 -10.14
N LEU A 83 -6.46 5.44 -9.16
CA LEU A 83 -7.91 5.45 -9.13
C LEU A 83 -8.43 6.76 -9.72
N GLN A 84 -9.50 6.64 -10.49
CA GLN A 84 -10.35 7.77 -10.86
C GLN A 84 -11.77 7.48 -10.36
N PRO A 85 -12.51 8.49 -9.90
CA PRO A 85 -13.92 8.32 -9.60
C PRO A 85 -14.64 7.74 -10.81
N ALA A 86 -15.54 6.78 -10.57
CA ALA A 86 -16.43 6.32 -11.62
C ALA A 86 -17.28 7.52 -12.12
N PRO A 87 -17.60 7.58 -13.43
CA PRO A 87 -18.59 8.54 -13.90
C PRO A 87 -19.91 8.33 -13.15
N VAL A 88 -20.61 9.43 -12.89
CA VAL A 88 -21.92 9.36 -12.23
C VAL A 88 -22.88 8.61 -13.17
N PRO A 89 -23.51 7.51 -12.72
CA PRO A 89 -24.43 6.76 -13.57
C PRO A 89 -25.55 7.68 -14.11
N GLY A 90 -25.67 7.77 -15.44
CA GLY A 90 -26.72 8.57 -16.11
C GLY A 90 -26.37 10.02 -16.44
N SER A 91 -25.08 10.37 -16.53
CA SER A 91 -24.61 11.67 -17.06
C SER A 91 -24.51 11.67 -18.58
#